data_AF-A0A2M7XXV5-F1
#
_entry.id   AF-A0A2M7XXV5-F1
#
_cell.length_a   1.000
_cell.length_b   1.000
_cell.length_c   1.000
_cell.angle_alpha   90.00
_cell.angle_beta   90.00
_cell.angle_gamma   90.00
#
_symmetry.space_group_name_H-M   'P 1'
#
loop_
_entity.id
_entity.type
_entity.pdbx_description
1 polymer ?
#
loop_
_entity_poly.entity_id
_entity_poly.type
_entity_poly.pdbx_seq_one_letter_code
_entity_poly.pdbx_strand_id
1 'polypeptide(L)'
;SNFNQIIDGIKELMESSPPEVVDEVMQKGVILTGGLSRIEGINKFFEDELKIKVYCNDKYEYSTIYGLMKLTANEEAFSKILIS
;
A
#
# COMPACT_ATOMS: atom_id res chain seq x y z
N SER A 1 -0.12 -18.73 -10.40
CA SER A 1 -1.12 -17.77 -10.90
C SER A 1 -0.56 -16.36 -10.70
N ASN A 2 -1.07 -15.35 -11.42
CA ASN A 2 -0.57 -13.97 -11.30
C ASN A 2 -0.71 -13.40 -9.88
N PHE A 3 -1.72 -13.84 -9.11
CA PHE A 3 -1.89 -13.42 -7.71
C PHE A 3 -0.83 -13.98 -6.77
N ASN A 4 -0.38 -15.22 -6.99
CA ASN A 4 0.70 -15.79 -6.15
C ASN A 4 1.98 -14.98 -6.31
N GLN A 5 2.29 -14.47 -7.50
CA GLN A 5 3.46 -13.61 -7.71
C GLN A 5 3.37 -12.30 -6.90
N ILE A 6 2.17 -11.74 -6.74
CA ILE A 6 1.95 -10.55 -5.90
C ILE A 6 2.17 -10.91 -4.43
N ILE A 7 1.62 -12.03 -3.97
CA ILE A 7 1.79 -12.52 -2.60
C ILE A 7 3.27 -12.78 -2.29
N ASP A 8 3.97 -13.48 -3.18
CA ASP A 8 5.38 -13.82 -3.02
C ASP A 8 6.24 -12.55 -2.98
N GLY A 9 5.98 -11.58 -3.87
CA GLY A 9 6.68 -10.29 -3.85
C GLY A 9 6.44 -9.49 -2.56
N ILE A 10 5.23 -9.55 -1.97
CA ILE A 10 4.96 -8.92 -0.68
C ILE A 10 5.72 -9.63 0.44
N LYS A 11 5.79 -10.97 0.43
CA LYS A 11 6.55 -11.75 1.42
C LYS A 11 8.04 -11.46 1.33
N GLU A 12 8.61 -11.43 0.13
CA GLU A 12 10.02 -11.05 -0.10
C GLU A 12 10.30 -9.62 0.39
N LEU A 13 9.37 -8.68 0.18
CA LEU A 13 9.51 -7.31 0.71
C LEU A 13 9.52 -7.31 2.24
N MET A 14 8.66 -8.11 2.89
CA MET A 14 8.66 -8.24 4.35
C MET A 14 9.96 -8.87 4.87
N GLU A 15 10.49 -9.88 4.19
CA GLU A 15 11.74 -10.56 4.58
C GLU A 15 12.97 -9.66 4.43
N SER A 16 12.97 -8.76 3.45
CA SER A 16 14.08 -7.84 3.18
C SER A 16 13.99 -6.49 3.91
N SER A 17 12.85 -6.19 4.53
CA SER A 17 12.62 -4.93 5.24
C SER A 17 13.24 -4.92 6.65
N PRO A 18 13.61 -3.75 7.18
CA PRO A 18 14.06 -3.62 8.57
C PRO A 18 13.00 -4.13 9.57
N PRO A 19 13.40 -4.73 10.70
CA PRO A 19 12.47 -5.30 11.69
C PRO A 19 11.40 -4.31 12.15
N GLU A 20 11.77 -3.04 12.36
CA GLU A 20 10.86 -2.00 12.83
C GLU A 20 9.72 -1.74 11.83
N VAL A 21 10.00 -1.83 10.53
CA VAL A 21 9.00 -1.65 9.46
C VAL A 21 8.07 -2.86 9.42
N VAL A 22 8.61 -4.08 9.54
CA VAL A 22 7.80 -5.30 9.56
C VAL A 22 6.85 -5.30 10.76
N ASP A 23 7.35 -4.98 11.96
CA ASP A 23 6.54 -4.90 13.17
C ASP A 23 5.41 -3.87 13.03
N GLU A 24 5.71 -2.70 12.44
CA GLU A 24 4.70 -1.68 12.18
C GLU A 24 3.62 -2.16 11.19
N VAL A 25 4.00 -2.85 10.12
CA VAL A 25 3.06 -3.42 9.14
C VAL A 25 2.22 -4.53 9.76
N MET A 26 2.80 -5.40 10.58
CA MET A 26 2.06 -6.47 11.27
C MET A 26 1.04 -5.91 12.24
N GLN A 27 1.35 -4.79 12.92
CA GLN A 27 0.43 -4.14 13.87
C GLN A 27 -0.65 -3.31 13.18
N LYS A 28 -0.28 -2.50 12.19
CA LYS A 28 -1.20 -1.54 11.55
C LYS A 28 -1.93 -2.13 10.35
N GLY A 29 -1.32 -3.07 9.64
CA GLY A 29 -1.79 -3.62 8.37
C GLY A 29 -1.38 -2.79 7.16
N VAL A 30 -1.94 -3.14 6.00
CA VAL A 30 -1.68 -2.50 4.70
C VAL A 30 -2.98 -2.02 4.05
N ILE A 31 -2.86 -1.03 3.16
CA ILE A 31 -3.98 -0.47 2.41
C ILE A 31 -3.81 -0.84 0.93
N LEU A 32 -4.81 -1.52 0.37
CA LEU A 32 -4.95 -1.73 -1.06
C LEU A 32 -5.49 -0.47 -1.74
N THR A 33 -4.88 -0.13 -2.86
CA THR A 33 -5.25 1.00 -3.72
C THR A 33 -5.19 0.58 -5.19
N GLY A 34 -5.64 1.46 -6.10
CA GLY A 34 -5.69 1.19 -7.54
C GLY A 34 -6.83 0.25 -7.94
N GLY A 35 -6.94 -0.02 -9.24
CA GLY A 35 -8.10 -0.71 -9.83
C GLY A 35 -8.37 -2.12 -9.30
N LEU A 36 -7.34 -2.84 -8.82
CA LEU A 36 -7.50 -4.17 -8.22
C LEU A 36 -8.35 -4.16 -6.95
N SER A 37 -8.39 -3.02 -6.24
CA SER A 37 -9.17 -2.86 -5.01
C SER A 37 -10.69 -2.88 -5.23
N ARG A 38 -11.15 -2.82 -6.50
CA ARG A 38 -12.56 -2.94 -6.88
C ARG A 38 -13.10 -4.37 -6.76
N ILE A 39 -12.22 -5.37 -6.79
CA ILE A 39 -12.62 -6.78 -6.76
C ILE A 39 -13.17 -7.10 -5.36
N GLU A 40 -14.43 -7.55 -5.29
CA GLU A 40 -15.06 -7.90 -4.04
C GLU A 40 -14.30 -9.05 -3.34
N GLY A 41 -14.04 -8.90 -2.04
CA GLY A 41 -13.32 -9.88 -1.23
C GLY A 41 -11.80 -9.92 -1.46
N ILE A 42 -11.24 -9.03 -2.30
CA ILE A 42 -9.80 -9.05 -2.58
C ILE A 42 -8.95 -8.77 -1.34
N ASN A 43 -9.38 -7.83 -0.49
CA ASN A 43 -8.72 -7.55 0.78
C ASN A 43 -8.73 -8.77 1.71
N LYS A 44 -9.85 -9.52 1.74
CA LYS A 44 -9.95 -10.72 2.56
C LYS A 44 -9.02 -11.82 2.05
N PHE A 45 -8.92 -12.00 0.73
CA PHE A 45 -7.94 -12.90 0.11
C PHE A 45 -6.51 -12.56 0.54
N PHE A 46 -6.09 -11.29 0.43
CA PHE A 46 -4.76 -10.87 0.87
C PHE A 46 -4.56 -11.01 2.38
N GLU A 47 -5.57 -10.71 3.21
CA GLU A 47 -5.50 -10.89 4.66
C GLU A 47 -5.30 -12.37 5.04
N ASP A 48 -5.97 -13.28 4.34
CA ASP A 48 -5.84 -14.71 4.59
C ASP A 48 -4.49 -15.28 4.12
N GLU A 49 -3.93 -14.78 3.02
CA GLU A 49 -2.63 -15.22 2.48
C GLU A 49 -1.43 -14.63 3.23
N LEU A 50 -1.52 -13.36 3.65
CA LEU A 50 -0.42 -12.62 4.29
C LEU A 50 -0.48 -12.64 5.82
N LYS A 51 -1.63 -13.01 6.41
CA LYS A 51 -1.86 -12.99 7.87
C LYS A 51 -1.67 -11.61 8.52
N ILE A 52 -1.85 -10.55 7.75
CA ILE A 52 -1.85 -9.15 8.19
C ILE A 52 -3.18 -8.50 7.86
N LYS A 53 -3.55 -7.43 8.57
CA LYS A 53 -4.77 -6.68 8.25
C LYS A 53 -4.65 -5.99 6.90
N VAL A 54 -5.70 -6.13 6.08
CA VAL A 54 -5.75 -5.52 4.75
C VAL A 54 -7.01 -4.70 4.59
N TYR A 55 -6.84 -3.41 4.33
CA TYR A 55 -7.93 -2.45 4.11
C TYR A 55 -8.02 -2.09 2.62
N CYS A 56 -9.22 -1.78 2.13
CA CYS A 56 -9.38 -1.12 0.84
C CYS A 56 -9.71 0.36 1.09
N ASN A 57 -9.03 1.27 0.40
CA ASN A 57 -9.39 2.69 0.42
C ASN A 57 -10.67 2.94 -0.39
N ASP A 58 -11.68 3.63 0.13
CA ASP A 58 -12.92 3.95 -0.59
C ASP A 58 -12.68 4.73 -1.90
N LYS A 59 -11.58 5.50 -1.96
CA LYS A 59 -11.18 6.26 -3.15
C LYS A 59 -9.97 5.64 -3.85
N TYR A 60 -9.87 4.30 -3.86
CA TYR A 60 -8.73 3.55 -4.38
C TYR A 60 -8.30 3.96 -5.81
N GLU A 61 -9.25 4.34 -6.67
CA GLU A 61 -8.98 4.74 -8.06
C GLU A 61 -8.25 6.08 -8.17
N TYR A 62 -8.49 6.99 -7.21
CA TYR A 62 -7.98 8.35 -7.23
C TYR A 62 -6.83 8.59 -6.24
N SER A 63 -6.38 7.56 -5.51
CA SER A 63 -5.34 7.71 -4.48
C SER A 63 -4.09 8.41 -5.00
N THR A 64 -3.64 8.08 -6.22
CA THR A 64 -2.44 8.69 -6.83
C THR A 64 -2.63 10.19 -7.08
N ILE A 65 -3.71 10.57 -7.76
CA ILE A 65 -3.94 11.99 -8.07
C ILE A 65 -4.21 12.81 -6.81
N TYR A 66 -4.90 12.24 -5.81
CA TYR A 66 -5.07 12.91 -4.52
C TYR A 66 -3.76 13.06 -3.74
N GLY A 67 -2.86 12.09 -3.81
CA GLY A 67 -1.52 12.21 -3.24
C GLY A 67 -0.75 13.39 -3.86
N LEU A 68 -0.77 13.49 -5.19
CA LEU A 68 -0.15 14.60 -5.91
C LEU A 68 -0.77 15.95 -5.55
N MET A 69 -2.10 16.06 -5.52
CA MET A 69 -2.79 17.28 -5.12
C MET A 69 -2.41 17.72 -3.69
N LYS A 70 -2.40 16.77 -2.74
CA LYS A 70 -1.98 17.04 -1.35
C LYS A 70 -0.54 17.53 -1.28
N LEU A 71 0.35 16.93 -2.07
CA LEU A 71 1.76 17.31 -2.13
C LEU A 71 1.92 18.73 -2.66
N THR A 72 1.24 19.10 -3.75
CA THR A 72 1.30 20.47 -4.31
C THR A 72 0.70 21.54 -3.39
N ALA A 73 -0.21 21.15 -2.49
CA ALA A 73 -0.82 22.05 -1.52
C ALA A 73 0.03 22.22 -0.24
N ASN A 74 1.14 21.49 -0.11
CA ASN A 74 2.05 21.57 1.04
C ASN A 74 3.41 22.07 0.57
N GLU A 75 3.68 23.37 0.75
CA GLU A 75 4.92 24.02 0.31
C GLU A 75 6.19 23.37 0.86
N GLU A 76 6.17 22.92 2.12
CA GLU A 76 7.33 22.25 2.73
C GLU A 76 7.62 20.91 2.06
N ALA A 77 6.59 20.07 1.90
CA ALA A 77 6.73 18.77 1.27
C ALA A 77 7.06 18.90 -0.23
N PHE A 78 6.47 19.88 -0.90
CA PHE A 78 6.72 20.17 -2.31
C PHE A 78 8.16 20.65 -2.54
N SER A 79 8.67 21.53 -1.68
CA SER A 79 10.06 22.02 -1.75
C SER A 79 11.09 20.89 -1.63
N LYS A 80 10.83 19.87 -0.79
CA LYS A 80 11.74 18.72 -0.60
C LYS A 80 11.89 17.82 -1.83
N ILE A 81 10.89 17.77 -2.70
CA ILE A 81 10.90 16.93 -3.92
C ILE A 81 11.27 17.70 -5.19
N LEU A 82 11.32 19.04 -5.12
CA LEU A 82 11.87 19.87 -6.18
C LEU A 82 13.38 19.68 -6.20
N ILE A 83 13.83 18.67 -6.96
CA ILE A 83 15.24 18.50 -7.28
C ILE A 83 15.61 19.59 -8.29
N SER A 84 16.42 20.54 -7.85
CA SER A 84 17.11 21.55 -8.67
C SER A 84 18.43 21.02 -9.19
#